data_AF-A0AAV9TIZ5-F1
#
_entry.id   AF-A0AAV9TIZ5-F1
#
_cell.length_a   1.000
_cell.length_b   1.000
_cell.length_c   1.000
_cell.angle_alpha   90.00
_cell.angle_beta   90.00
_cell.angle_gamma   90.00
#
_symmetry.space_group_name_H-M   'P 1'
#
loop_
_entity.id
_entity.type
_entity.pdbx_description
1 polymer ?
#
loop_
_entity_poly.entity_id
_entity_poly.type
_entity_poly.pdbx_seq_one_letter_code
_entity_poly.pdbx_strand_id
1 'polypeptide(L)'
;MFIKSSKKSLDPHPPSLLRPHVRVSTLSITGASHTQGFLMWNWIPFFMDSRASVIQRSAFSRKGIFAAIVLDCEMAGAVEGQNELIHLTLVDFLSGDVLQNCLVNPSRPIKNWREDITGINAAGMQKAVARNEALHGWKAARDELWRFADEDTILIGQSIHNDLKVLHTYHSRIVDSAIVTADAVLRGGSKIRKRWGLETLCRELLGIQIRQSSQTGGGLAHDALEDALAARELIISCALKPERLESWACAARKVFFEKSDSKSKKTRAGSNQRKRVSRHKAKEQEDSDEMLTWEDVVDYEIWPKSPPDSD
;
A
#
# COMPACT_ATOMS: atom_id res chain seq x y z
N MET A 1 41.42 -38.85 65.25
CA MET A 1 42.22 -39.88 64.55
C MET A 1 42.62 -39.35 63.17
N PHE A 2 43.93 -39.33 62.91
CA PHE A 2 44.66 -39.31 61.63
C PHE A 2 44.27 -38.43 60.42
N ILE A 3 45.04 -37.35 60.30
CA ILE A 3 45.74 -36.73 59.14
C ILE A 3 45.67 -37.44 57.77
N LYS A 4 45.33 -36.69 56.69
CA LYS A 4 46.25 -36.39 55.54
C LYS A 4 45.69 -35.36 54.55
N SER A 5 46.59 -34.46 54.15
CA SER A 5 46.49 -33.43 53.10
C SER A 5 46.71 -34.04 51.71
N SER A 6 46.06 -33.49 50.67
CA SER A 6 46.65 -33.40 49.34
C SER A 6 46.06 -32.24 48.52
N LYS A 7 46.95 -31.56 47.79
CA LYS A 7 46.72 -30.39 46.92
C LYS A 7 46.19 -30.81 45.55
N LYS A 8 45.38 -29.98 44.89
CA LYS A 8 45.65 -29.30 43.59
C LYS A 8 44.38 -29.02 42.74
N SER A 9 44.58 -28.00 41.91
CA SER A 9 43.94 -27.59 40.64
C SER A 9 42.59 -26.85 40.66
N LEU A 10 42.74 -25.57 40.35
CA LEU A 10 41.78 -24.66 39.72
C LEU A 10 41.43 -25.09 38.29
N ASP A 11 40.33 -24.49 37.81
CA ASP A 11 39.82 -24.32 36.44
C ASP A 11 38.78 -25.35 35.94
N PRO A 12 37.96 -25.00 34.92
CA PRO A 12 37.00 -23.89 34.91
C PRO A 12 35.64 -24.30 34.29
N HIS A 13 34.71 -23.35 34.18
CA HIS A 13 33.38 -23.48 33.57
C HIS A 13 33.36 -24.16 32.17
N PRO A 14 32.30 -24.94 31.85
CA PRO A 14 32.10 -25.47 30.50
C PRO A 14 31.50 -24.42 29.51
N PRO A 15 31.76 -24.56 28.19
CA PRO A 15 31.63 -23.47 27.23
C PRO A 15 30.27 -23.40 26.53
N SER A 16 29.95 -22.18 26.11
CA SER A 16 28.88 -21.77 25.21
C SER A 16 28.86 -22.50 23.87
N LEU A 17 27.68 -22.98 23.48
CA LEU A 17 27.42 -23.59 22.18
C LEU A 17 27.35 -22.52 21.05
N LEU A 18 28.40 -22.54 20.24
CA LEU A 18 28.41 -22.52 18.77
C LEU A 18 27.48 -21.54 18.03
N ARG A 19 28.07 -20.42 17.60
CA ARG A 19 27.62 -19.61 16.46
C ARG A 19 28.09 -20.25 15.15
N PRO A 20 27.28 -20.27 14.08
CA PRO A 20 27.77 -20.65 12.76
C PRO A 20 28.65 -19.53 12.17
N HIS A 21 29.90 -19.88 11.86
CA HIS A 21 30.84 -19.07 11.08
C HIS A 21 30.39 -19.02 9.63
N VAL A 22 30.06 -17.82 9.13
CA VAL A 22 30.02 -17.54 7.69
C VAL A 22 31.44 -17.19 7.26
N ARG A 23 32.05 -18.04 6.42
CA ARG A 23 33.29 -17.70 5.70
C ARG A 23 32.92 -16.72 4.57
N VAL A 24 33.41 -15.49 4.67
CA VAL A 24 33.45 -14.55 3.55
C VAL A 24 34.76 -14.81 2.81
N SER A 25 34.67 -15.33 1.59
CA SER A 25 35.80 -15.44 0.67
C SER A 25 35.96 -14.12 -0.06
N THR A 26 36.97 -13.33 0.30
CA THR A 26 37.39 -12.17 -0.49
C THR A 26 38.27 -12.65 -1.65
N LEU A 27 37.80 -12.46 -2.89
CA LEU A 27 38.67 -12.48 -4.05
C LEU A 27 39.09 -11.04 -4.37
N SER A 28 40.37 -10.75 -4.17
CA SER A 28 41.03 -9.54 -4.65
C SER A 28 41.37 -9.68 -6.14
N ILE A 29 40.94 -8.74 -6.96
CA ILE A 29 41.50 -8.52 -8.30
C ILE A 29 42.13 -7.12 -8.29
N THR A 30 43.44 -7.08 -8.48
CA THR A 30 44.28 -5.87 -8.53
C THR A 30 44.50 -5.42 -9.98
N GLY A 31 44.29 -4.11 -10.24
CA GLY A 31 44.82 -3.32 -11.37
C GLY A 31 44.14 -3.58 -12.73
N ALA A 32 43.99 -2.62 -13.65
CA ALA A 32 44.58 -1.28 -13.79
C ALA A 32 43.76 -0.41 -14.78
N SER A 33 44.04 0.90 -14.74
CA SER A 33 43.87 1.95 -15.77
C SER A 33 42.47 2.38 -16.23
N HIS A 34 42.12 3.57 -15.75
CA HIS A 34 41.44 4.69 -16.42
C HIS A 34 41.36 4.62 -17.96
N THR A 35 40.13 4.61 -18.49
CA THR A 35 39.72 5.41 -19.66
C THR A 35 38.22 5.73 -19.55
N GLN A 36 37.87 6.99 -19.81
CA GLN A 36 36.50 7.50 -19.89
C GLN A 36 35.68 6.76 -20.94
N GLY A 37 34.37 6.64 -20.67
CA GLY A 37 33.37 6.46 -21.71
C GLY A 37 32.50 5.23 -21.52
N PHE A 38 31.19 5.47 -21.44
CA PHE A 38 30.12 4.55 -21.83
C PHE A 38 29.97 3.28 -20.98
N LEU A 39 28.82 3.17 -20.29
CA LEU A 39 27.95 1.99 -20.17
C LEU A 39 26.85 2.30 -19.13
N MET A 40 25.98 3.28 -19.47
CA MET A 40 24.54 3.10 -19.22
C MET A 40 24.10 1.89 -20.06
N TRP A 41 22.98 1.26 -19.68
CA TRP A 41 22.35 0.07 -20.30
C TRP A 41 22.75 -1.27 -19.68
N ASN A 42 21.97 -1.67 -18.67
CA ASN A 42 21.30 -2.98 -18.63
C ASN A 42 20.13 -2.89 -17.64
N TRP A 43 19.07 -2.25 -18.09
CA TRP A 43 17.72 -2.32 -17.54
C TRP A 43 16.77 -2.65 -18.71
N ILE A 44 16.04 -3.76 -18.55
CA ILE A 44 14.80 -4.16 -19.24
C ILE A 44 14.97 -4.65 -20.70
N PRO A 45 14.58 -5.92 -20.97
CA PRO A 45 13.38 -6.10 -21.80
C PRO A 45 12.36 -7.00 -21.10
N PHE A 46 11.45 -6.37 -20.35
CA PHE A 46 10.10 -6.85 -20.08
C PHE A 46 9.20 -5.68 -19.66
N PHE A 47 9.01 -4.70 -20.54
CA PHE A 47 7.86 -3.80 -20.47
C PHE A 47 7.52 -3.19 -21.84
N MET A 48 6.28 -3.42 -22.25
CA MET A 48 5.50 -2.80 -23.35
C MET A 48 6.06 -2.88 -24.78
N ASP A 49 5.72 -3.96 -25.48
CA ASP A 49 5.43 -3.88 -26.92
C ASP A 49 3.93 -3.53 -27.09
N SER A 50 3.69 -2.33 -27.61
CA SER A 50 2.38 -1.82 -28.02
C SER A 50 1.91 -2.52 -29.30
N ARG A 51 1.58 -3.82 -29.22
CA ARG A 51 0.86 -4.59 -30.25
C ARG A 51 0.29 -5.93 -29.76
N ALA A 52 -0.11 -6.01 -28.48
CA ALA A 52 -0.65 -7.23 -27.90
C ALA A 52 -2.14 -7.45 -28.24
N SER A 53 -2.44 -7.70 -29.52
CA SER A 53 -3.60 -8.53 -29.86
C SER A 53 -3.26 -9.98 -29.50
N VAL A 54 -4.03 -10.56 -28.57
CA VAL A 54 -4.01 -11.99 -28.20
C VAL A 54 -2.69 -12.43 -27.55
N ILE A 55 -2.46 -12.07 -26.29
CA ILE A 55 -1.57 -12.87 -25.45
C ILE A 55 -2.34 -14.13 -25.06
N GLN A 56 -1.85 -15.26 -25.61
CA GLN A 56 -2.35 -16.59 -25.33
C GLN A 56 -2.44 -16.83 -23.82
N ARG A 57 -3.61 -17.35 -23.42
CA ARG A 57 -3.83 -18.05 -22.16
C ARG A 57 -2.86 -19.23 -22.05
N SER A 58 -1.62 -19.04 -21.62
CA SER A 58 -0.89 -20.12 -20.99
C SER A 58 -1.36 -20.19 -19.55
N ALA A 59 -2.45 -20.93 -19.32
CA ALA A 59 -2.87 -21.30 -17.98
C ALA A 59 -1.75 -22.13 -17.35
N PHE A 60 -0.85 -21.47 -16.61
CA PHE A 60 0.07 -22.15 -15.72
C PHE A 60 -0.78 -22.76 -14.61
N SER A 61 -1.20 -24.01 -14.83
CA SER A 61 -1.96 -24.80 -13.86
C SER A 61 -1.03 -25.28 -12.74
N ARG A 62 -0.41 -24.37 -12.02
CA ARG A 62 0.11 -24.69 -10.69
C ARG A 62 -1.05 -24.52 -9.72
N LYS A 63 -1.87 -25.57 -9.60
CA LYS A 63 -2.76 -25.74 -8.45
C LYS A 63 -1.86 -25.95 -7.23
N GLY A 64 -1.67 -24.89 -6.45
CA GLY A 64 -0.85 -24.93 -5.25
C GLY A 64 -1.09 -23.68 -4.42
N ILE A 65 -0.87 -23.82 -3.11
CA ILE A 65 -0.82 -22.67 -2.22
C ILE A 65 0.51 -21.93 -2.45
N PHE A 66 0.43 -20.61 -2.57
CA PHE A 66 1.57 -19.74 -2.78
C PHE A 66 2.10 -19.19 -1.46
N ALA A 67 3.41 -19.04 -1.35
CA ALA A 67 4.03 -18.47 -0.15
C ALA A 67 3.68 -16.98 0.03
N ALA A 68 3.52 -16.24 -1.06
CA ALA A 68 3.15 -14.83 -1.04
C ALA A 68 2.38 -14.43 -2.30
N ILE A 69 1.29 -13.68 -2.12
CA ILE A 69 0.42 -13.21 -3.20
C ILE A 69 0.25 -11.70 -3.09
N VAL A 70 0.34 -11.02 -4.23
CA VAL A 70 -0.03 -9.62 -4.35
C VAL A 70 -1.49 -9.51 -4.75
N LEU A 71 -2.25 -8.74 -3.98
CA LEU A 71 -3.69 -8.54 -4.13
C LEU A 71 -3.97 -7.07 -4.45
N ASP A 72 -4.80 -6.85 -5.47
CA ASP A 72 -5.38 -5.56 -5.78
C ASP A 72 -6.81 -5.77 -6.31
N CYS A 73 -7.73 -4.89 -5.91
CA CYS A 73 -9.13 -4.92 -6.30
C CYS A 73 -9.59 -3.55 -6.80
N GLU A 74 -10.42 -3.54 -7.84
CA GLU A 74 -11.21 -2.36 -8.19
C GLU A 74 -12.58 -2.42 -7.54
N MET A 75 -13.09 -1.26 -7.10
CA MET A 75 -14.38 -1.16 -6.42
C MET A 75 -15.28 -0.06 -6.99
N ALA A 76 -16.57 -0.38 -7.12
CA ALA A 76 -17.63 0.57 -7.41
C ALA A 76 -18.39 0.97 -6.14
N GLY A 77 -19.10 2.10 -6.19
CA GLY A 77 -20.00 2.54 -5.12
C GLY A 77 -21.40 1.96 -5.28
N ALA A 78 -21.84 1.13 -4.34
CA ALA A 78 -23.19 0.60 -4.27
C ALA A 78 -24.21 1.69 -3.88
N VAL A 79 -25.50 1.44 -4.17
CA VAL A 79 -26.61 2.34 -3.79
C VAL A 79 -26.66 2.62 -2.29
N GLU A 80 -26.31 1.62 -1.48
CA GLU A 80 -26.28 1.70 -0.01
C GLU A 80 -25.05 2.47 0.54
N GLY A 81 -24.23 3.07 -0.33
CA GLY A 81 -23.06 3.86 0.05
C GLY A 81 -21.81 3.03 0.38
N GLN A 82 -21.89 1.69 0.33
CA GLN A 82 -20.75 0.79 0.51
C GLN A 82 -19.97 0.60 -0.79
N ASN A 83 -18.69 0.24 -0.68
CA ASN A 83 -17.91 -0.20 -1.84
C ASN A 83 -18.26 -1.66 -2.17
N GLU A 84 -18.36 -1.98 -3.45
CA GLU A 84 -18.63 -3.31 -3.98
C GLU A 84 -17.50 -3.71 -4.95
N LEU A 85 -17.03 -4.94 -4.86
CA LEU A 85 -15.95 -5.48 -5.69
C LEU A 85 -16.39 -5.60 -7.16
N ILE A 86 -15.58 -5.08 -8.08
CA ILE A 86 -15.83 -5.18 -9.52
C ILE A 86 -14.68 -5.79 -10.33
N HIS A 87 -13.49 -5.91 -9.75
CA HIS A 87 -12.34 -6.56 -10.39
C HIS A 87 -11.40 -7.14 -9.33
N LEU A 88 -10.84 -8.32 -9.59
CA LEU A 88 -9.88 -9.00 -8.72
C LEU A 88 -8.59 -9.29 -9.49
N THR A 89 -7.47 -8.86 -8.93
CA THR A 89 -6.13 -9.16 -9.42
C THR A 89 -5.32 -9.88 -8.35
N LEU A 90 -4.73 -11.02 -8.72
CA LEU A 90 -3.83 -11.83 -7.92
C LEU A 90 -2.56 -12.13 -8.71
N VAL A 91 -1.40 -11.83 -8.12
CA VAL A 91 -0.09 -12.08 -8.73
C VAL A 91 0.80 -12.85 -7.74
N ASP A 92 1.52 -13.86 -8.21
CA ASP A 92 2.55 -14.50 -7.39
C ASP A 92 3.67 -13.50 -7.12
N PHE A 93 3.92 -13.21 -5.85
CA PHE A 93 4.94 -12.25 -5.45
C PHE A 93 6.34 -12.68 -5.91
N LEU A 94 6.65 -13.97 -5.94
CA LEU A 94 8.02 -14.42 -6.24
C LEU A 94 8.31 -14.44 -7.74
N SER A 95 7.44 -15.04 -8.55
CA SER A 95 7.65 -15.08 -10.00
C SER A 95 7.19 -13.82 -10.75
N GLY A 96 6.16 -13.14 -10.23
CA GLY A 96 5.43 -12.12 -11.00
C GLY A 96 4.36 -12.72 -11.94
N ASP A 97 4.13 -14.03 -11.89
CA ASP A 97 3.09 -14.70 -12.68
C ASP A 97 1.70 -14.23 -12.24
N VAL A 98 0.84 -13.93 -13.21
CA VAL A 98 -0.56 -13.58 -12.95
C VAL A 98 -1.35 -14.83 -12.61
N LEU A 99 -1.86 -14.91 -11.38
CA LEU A 99 -2.67 -16.03 -10.89
C LEU A 99 -4.14 -15.85 -11.27
N GLN A 100 -4.65 -14.63 -11.11
CA GLN A 100 -6.01 -14.25 -11.45
C GLN A 100 -6.05 -12.77 -11.87
N ASN A 101 -6.82 -12.46 -12.91
CA ASN A 101 -7.08 -11.08 -13.34
C ASN A 101 -8.46 -11.06 -14.01
N CYS A 102 -9.51 -10.77 -13.26
CA CYS A 102 -10.88 -10.93 -13.75
C CYS A 102 -11.88 -9.92 -13.21
N LEU A 103 -12.90 -9.65 -14.03
CA LEU A 103 -14.09 -8.91 -13.62
C LEU A 103 -14.90 -9.71 -12.59
N VAL A 104 -15.52 -8.97 -11.67
CA VAL A 104 -16.44 -9.52 -10.66
C VAL A 104 -17.78 -8.82 -10.85
N ASN A 105 -18.81 -9.60 -11.18
CA ASN A 105 -20.17 -9.08 -11.26
C ASN A 105 -20.66 -8.74 -9.83
N PRO A 106 -20.92 -7.46 -9.53
CA PRO A 106 -21.31 -7.05 -8.18
C PRO A 106 -22.61 -7.74 -7.74
N SER A 107 -22.71 -8.08 -6.45
CA SER A 107 -23.92 -8.69 -5.89
C SER A 107 -25.00 -7.66 -5.55
N ARG A 108 -24.60 -6.39 -5.40
CA ARG A 108 -25.49 -5.27 -5.07
C ARG A 108 -25.63 -4.31 -6.25
N PRO A 109 -26.76 -3.58 -6.35
CA PRO A 109 -26.91 -2.52 -7.33
C PRO A 109 -25.85 -1.42 -7.16
N ILE A 110 -25.21 -1.06 -8.28
CA ILE A 110 -24.17 -0.03 -8.33
C ILE A 110 -24.79 1.34 -8.63
N LYS A 111 -24.44 2.34 -7.82
CA LYS A 111 -24.79 3.75 -8.03
C LYS A 111 -23.71 4.50 -8.80
N ASN A 112 -22.44 4.22 -8.53
CA ASN A 112 -21.32 4.87 -9.17
C ASN A 112 -20.24 3.85 -9.53
N TRP A 113 -20.03 3.61 -10.83
CA TRP A 113 -19.01 2.70 -11.35
C TRP A 113 -17.57 3.22 -11.27
N ARG A 114 -17.41 4.54 -11.05
CA ARG A 114 -16.10 5.21 -11.04
C ARG A 114 -15.31 4.93 -12.32
N GLU A 115 -15.98 5.05 -13.47
CA GLU A 115 -15.42 4.69 -14.78
C GLU A 115 -14.15 5.49 -15.11
N ASP A 116 -14.07 6.73 -14.61
CA ASP A 116 -12.91 7.61 -14.69
C ASP A 116 -11.69 7.09 -13.92
N ILE A 117 -11.93 6.24 -12.92
CA ILE A 117 -10.90 5.64 -12.07
C ILE A 117 -10.65 4.19 -12.46
N THR A 118 -11.67 3.39 -12.79
CA THR A 118 -11.54 1.94 -12.96
C THR A 118 -11.59 1.50 -14.41
N GLY A 119 -12.11 2.34 -15.31
CA GLY A 119 -12.37 1.99 -16.72
C GLY A 119 -13.50 0.97 -16.91
N ILE A 120 -14.12 0.49 -15.84
CA ILE A 120 -15.17 -0.52 -15.86
C ILE A 120 -16.52 0.17 -15.77
N ASN A 121 -17.41 -0.12 -16.73
CA ASN A 121 -18.76 0.40 -16.76
C ASN A 121 -19.82 -0.71 -16.79
N ALA A 122 -21.07 -0.33 -16.51
CA ALA A 122 -22.19 -1.27 -16.44
C ALA A 122 -22.35 -2.10 -17.72
N ALA A 123 -22.23 -1.47 -18.89
CA ALA A 123 -22.41 -2.14 -20.17
C ALA A 123 -21.28 -3.15 -20.46
N GLY A 124 -20.05 -2.82 -20.09
CA GLY A 124 -18.88 -3.70 -20.17
C GLY A 124 -19.05 -4.92 -19.25
N MET A 125 -19.45 -4.69 -18.00
CA MET A 125 -19.73 -5.76 -17.04
C MET A 125 -20.84 -6.69 -17.55
N GLN A 126 -21.96 -6.15 -18.04
CA GLN A 126 -23.06 -6.97 -18.58
C GLN A 126 -22.62 -7.85 -19.75
N LYS A 127 -21.77 -7.33 -20.65
CA LYS A 127 -21.20 -8.12 -21.76
C LYS A 127 -20.30 -9.24 -21.24
N ALA A 128 -19.46 -8.98 -20.24
CA ALA A 128 -18.62 -10.00 -19.63
C ALA A 128 -19.44 -11.09 -18.94
N VAL A 129 -20.50 -10.72 -18.21
CA VAL A 129 -21.45 -11.66 -17.60
C VAL A 129 -22.13 -12.53 -18.65
N ALA A 130 -22.62 -11.94 -19.74
CA ALA A 130 -23.26 -12.67 -20.83
C ALA A 130 -22.31 -13.68 -21.54
N ARG A 131 -21.00 -13.43 -21.47
CA ARG A 131 -19.94 -14.30 -22.01
C ARG A 131 -19.38 -15.29 -20.98
N ASN A 132 -19.87 -15.26 -19.73
CA ASN A 132 -19.32 -16.04 -18.63
C ASN A 132 -17.82 -15.74 -18.37
N GLU A 133 -17.44 -14.47 -18.51
CA GLU A 133 -16.08 -13.94 -18.32
C GLU A 133 -15.91 -13.17 -17.00
N ALA A 134 -16.93 -13.14 -16.15
CA ALA A 134 -16.91 -12.47 -14.85
C ALA A 134 -17.30 -13.43 -13.73
N LEU A 135 -16.65 -13.31 -12.57
CA LEU A 135 -17.02 -14.03 -11.35
C LEU A 135 -18.35 -13.52 -10.80
N HIS A 136 -19.11 -14.37 -10.11
CA HIS A 136 -20.41 -14.00 -9.55
C HIS A 136 -20.28 -13.52 -8.11
N GLY A 137 -20.07 -12.21 -7.94
CA GLY A 137 -20.03 -11.55 -6.64
C GLY A 137 -18.74 -11.76 -5.85
N TRP A 138 -18.65 -11.05 -4.72
CA TRP A 138 -17.48 -11.09 -3.83
C TRP A 138 -17.21 -12.48 -3.23
N LYS A 139 -18.24 -13.32 -3.09
CA LYS A 139 -18.09 -14.70 -2.58
C LYS A 139 -17.22 -15.53 -3.53
N ALA A 140 -17.55 -15.54 -4.83
CA ALA A 140 -16.78 -16.26 -5.83
C ALA A 140 -15.36 -15.70 -5.96
N ALA A 141 -15.20 -14.38 -5.88
CA ALA A 141 -13.88 -13.73 -5.87
C ALA A 141 -13.04 -14.13 -4.65
N ARG A 142 -13.65 -14.20 -3.47
CA ARG A 142 -12.97 -14.67 -2.25
C ARG A 142 -12.59 -16.14 -2.34
N ASP A 143 -13.46 -16.99 -2.88
CA ASP A 143 -13.15 -18.40 -3.10
C ASP A 143 -11.97 -18.56 -4.07
N GLU A 144 -11.86 -17.68 -5.08
CA GLU A 144 -10.72 -17.65 -5.99
C GLU A 144 -9.42 -17.24 -5.28
N LEU A 145 -9.43 -16.24 -4.38
CA LEU A 145 -8.28 -15.91 -3.53
C LEU A 145 -7.81 -17.12 -2.71
N TRP A 146 -8.74 -17.80 -2.04
CA TRP A 146 -8.41 -18.97 -1.19
C TRP A 146 -8.09 -20.24 -1.97
N ARG A 147 -8.26 -20.23 -3.30
CA ARG A 147 -7.71 -21.28 -4.16
C ARG A 147 -6.18 -21.25 -4.23
N PHE A 148 -5.58 -20.09 -3.94
CA PHE A 148 -4.15 -19.84 -4.03
C PHE A 148 -3.49 -19.51 -2.68
N ALA A 149 -4.26 -19.13 -1.67
CA ALA A 149 -3.77 -18.71 -0.36
C ALA A 149 -4.30 -19.59 0.78
N ASP A 150 -3.54 -19.68 1.86
CA ASP A 150 -3.93 -20.24 3.16
C ASP A 150 -3.54 -19.29 4.32
N GLU A 151 -3.62 -19.76 5.56
CA GLU A 151 -3.24 -18.99 6.75
C GLU A 151 -1.75 -18.61 6.81
N ASP A 152 -0.89 -19.35 6.11
CA ASP A 152 0.55 -19.19 6.10
C ASP A 152 1.04 -18.32 4.93
N THR A 153 0.27 -18.21 3.85
CA THR A 153 0.50 -17.28 2.73
C THR A 153 0.64 -15.85 3.22
N ILE A 154 1.56 -15.07 2.66
CA ILE A 154 1.66 -13.63 2.93
C ILE A 154 0.87 -12.85 1.86
N LEU A 155 -0.12 -12.05 2.28
CA LEU A 155 -0.81 -11.14 1.37
C LEU A 155 -0.10 -9.79 1.30
N ILE A 156 0.11 -9.30 0.08
CA ILE A 156 0.90 -8.10 -0.20
C ILE A 156 0.06 -7.16 -1.04
N GLY A 157 0.14 -5.86 -0.79
CA GLY A 157 -0.61 -4.87 -1.59
C GLY A 157 -0.44 -3.45 -1.07
N GLN A 158 -1.18 -2.51 -1.65
CA GLN A 158 -1.20 -1.12 -1.24
C GLN A 158 -2.52 -0.81 -0.54
N SER A 159 -2.49 -0.43 0.75
CA SER A 159 -3.73 -0.17 1.51
C SER A 159 -4.73 -1.33 1.47
N ILE A 160 -4.20 -2.55 1.57
CA ILE A 160 -4.87 -3.83 1.30
C ILE A 160 -6.12 -4.10 2.17
N HIS A 161 -6.25 -3.36 3.27
CA HIS A 161 -7.45 -3.38 4.11
C HIS A 161 -8.73 -3.01 3.33
N ASN A 162 -8.64 -2.22 2.26
CA ASN A 162 -9.78 -1.91 1.41
C ASN A 162 -10.23 -3.14 0.59
N ASP A 163 -9.26 -3.87 0.05
CA ASP A 163 -9.45 -5.08 -0.74
C ASP A 163 -10.06 -6.20 0.11
N LEU A 164 -9.47 -6.45 1.29
CA LEU A 164 -9.98 -7.43 2.24
C LEU A 164 -11.40 -7.10 2.72
N LYS A 165 -11.72 -5.80 2.85
CA LYS A 165 -13.07 -5.35 3.23
C LYS A 165 -14.11 -5.70 2.18
N VAL A 166 -13.84 -5.46 0.89
CA VAL A 166 -14.80 -5.80 -0.18
C VAL A 166 -14.83 -7.30 -0.50
N LEU A 167 -13.77 -8.03 -0.17
CA LEU A 167 -13.76 -9.50 -0.18
C LEU A 167 -14.44 -10.11 1.05
N HIS A 168 -14.84 -9.31 2.04
CA HIS A 168 -15.43 -9.77 3.30
C HIS A 168 -14.57 -10.85 3.99
N THR A 169 -13.28 -10.57 4.12
CA THR A 169 -12.35 -11.47 4.79
C THR A 169 -11.29 -10.71 5.59
N TYR A 170 -10.54 -11.42 6.42
CA TYR A 170 -9.35 -10.90 7.10
C TYR A 170 -8.21 -11.89 6.92
N HIS A 171 -6.98 -11.41 7.09
CA HIS A 171 -5.78 -12.24 7.01
C HIS A 171 -4.74 -11.76 8.02
N SER A 172 -3.98 -12.68 8.60
CA SER A 172 -3.04 -12.36 9.69
C SER A 172 -1.65 -11.97 9.19
N ARG A 173 -1.24 -12.45 8.01
CA ARG A 173 0.09 -12.23 7.43
C ARG A 173 0.02 -11.26 6.26
N ILE A 174 0.22 -9.98 6.56
CA ILE A 174 0.07 -8.90 5.58
C ILE A 174 1.35 -8.06 5.49
N VAL A 175 1.78 -7.75 4.28
CA VAL A 175 2.76 -6.69 3.98
C VAL A 175 2.08 -5.62 3.13
N ASP A 176 1.81 -4.47 3.74
CA ASP A 176 1.16 -3.35 3.06
C ASP A 176 2.18 -2.24 2.79
N SER A 177 2.36 -1.86 1.52
CA SER A 177 3.34 -0.85 1.11
C SER A 177 3.05 0.53 1.70
N ALA A 178 1.78 0.89 1.92
CA ALA A 178 1.40 2.12 2.60
C ALA A 178 1.76 2.07 4.10
N ILE A 179 1.79 0.88 4.69
CA ILE A 179 2.24 0.66 6.07
C ILE A 179 3.75 0.73 6.18
N VAL A 180 4.46 -0.05 5.36
CA VAL A 180 5.92 -0.11 5.33
C VAL A 180 6.52 1.29 5.15
N THR A 181 6.04 2.04 4.16
CA THR A 181 6.57 3.39 3.86
C THR A 181 6.21 4.40 4.93
N ALA A 182 5.01 4.32 5.51
CA ALA A 182 4.64 5.21 6.61
C ALA A 182 5.43 4.94 7.88
N ASP A 183 5.69 3.67 8.20
CA ASP A 183 6.51 3.32 9.35
C ASP A 183 7.95 3.83 9.19
N ALA A 184 8.54 3.71 7.99
CA ALA A 184 9.86 4.28 7.70
C ALA A 184 9.91 5.81 7.95
N VAL A 185 8.86 6.54 7.55
CA VAL A 185 8.79 7.99 7.77
C VAL A 185 8.55 8.34 9.24
N LEU A 186 7.66 7.61 9.92
CA LEU A 186 7.17 7.97 11.24
C LEU A 186 7.95 7.35 12.40
N ARG A 187 8.73 6.29 12.13
CA ARG A 187 9.51 5.51 13.12
C ARG A 187 8.71 5.17 14.37
N GLY A 188 7.51 4.60 14.22
CA GLY A 188 6.61 4.28 15.33
C GLY A 188 5.94 5.48 16.03
N GLY A 189 6.08 6.70 15.50
CA GLY A 189 5.44 7.92 16.03
C GLY A 189 3.91 7.85 16.01
N SER A 190 3.31 7.63 17.18
CA SER A 190 1.91 7.21 17.37
C SER A 190 0.82 8.30 17.21
N LYS A 191 0.98 9.30 16.32
CA LYS A 191 -0.06 10.34 16.13
C LYS A 191 -0.39 10.69 14.68
N ILE A 192 0.38 10.24 13.71
CA ILE A 192 0.22 10.64 12.31
C ILE A 192 -0.27 9.45 11.50
N ARG A 193 -1.46 9.57 10.89
CA ARG A 193 -2.04 8.54 9.99
C ARG A 193 -1.73 8.80 8.51
N LYS A 194 -0.66 9.53 8.21
CA LYS A 194 -0.31 9.86 6.83
C LYS A 194 0.12 8.59 6.10
N ARG A 195 -0.56 8.31 4.99
CA ARG A 195 -0.18 7.31 3.99
C ARG A 195 0.20 8.03 2.69
N TRP A 196 1.10 7.42 1.94
CA TRP A 196 1.46 7.85 0.58
C TRP A 196 0.78 6.91 -0.41
N GLY A 197 0.25 7.49 -1.50
CA GLY A 197 -0.40 6.70 -2.56
C GLY A 197 0.62 5.97 -3.42
N LEU A 198 0.20 4.86 -4.03
CA LEU A 198 1.05 3.99 -4.84
C LEU A 198 1.80 4.77 -5.92
N GLU A 199 1.09 5.58 -6.70
CA GLU A 199 1.69 6.38 -7.79
C GLU A 199 2.83 7.28 -7.30
N THR A 200 2.66 7.94 -6.15
CA THR A 200 3.71 8.78 -5.55
C THR A 200 4.90 7.94 -5.12
N LEU A 201 4.65 6.79 -4.49
CA LEU A 201 5.69 5.88 -4.04
C LEU A 201 6.46 5.29 -5.23
N CYS A 202 5.79 4.85 -6.29
CA CYS A 202 6.42 4.36 -7.51
C CYS A 202 7.30 5.44 -8.16
N ARG A 203 6.79 6.66 -8.28
CA ARG A 203 7.58 7.76 -8.85
C ARG A 203 8.82 8.08 -8.01
N GLU A 204 8.69 8.17 -6.69
CA GLU A 204 9.77 8.63 -5.82
C GLU A 204 10.76 7.51 -5.44
N LEU A 205 10.27 6.31 -5.16
CA LEU A 205 11.07 5.16 -4.71
C LEU A 205 11.48 4.20 -5.83
N LEU A 206 10.80 4.18 -6.97
CA LEU A 206 11.18 3.33 -8.11
C LEU A 206 11.70 4.17 -9.29
N GLY A 207 11.22 5.41 -9.43
CA GLY A 207 11.51 6.23 -10.62
C GLY A 207 10.62 5.87 -11.80
N ILE A 208 9.52 5.15 -11.56
CA ILE A 208 8.54 4.75 -12.58
C ILE A 208 7.26 5.54 -12.38
N GLN A 209 6.58 5.85 -13.46
CA GLN A 209 5.27 6.48 -13.42
C GLN A 209 4.25 5.46 -13.91
N ILE A 210 3.33 5.10 -13.02
CA ILE A 210 2.18 4.25 -13.35
C ILE A 210 1.00 5.12 -13.81
N ARG A 211 0.01 4.51 -14.47
CA ARG A 211 -1.23 5.16 -14.88
C ARG A 211 -0.94 6.38 -15.78
N GLN A 212 -0.12 6.21 -16.83
CA GLN A 212 0.27 7.27 -17.78
C GLN A 212 -0.71 7.38 -18.97
N SER A 213 -1.02 8.63 -19.39
CA SER A 213 -2.06 8.91 -20.39
C SER A 213 -1.79 8.23 -21.72
N SER A 214 -2.75 7.40 -22.15
CA SER A 214 -2.87 7.07 -23.57
C SER A 214 -3.16 8.36 -24.33
N GLN A 215 -2.59 8.49 -25.53
CA GLN A 215 -2.71 9.67 -26.40
C GLN A 215 -4.14 9.90 -26.93
N THR A 216 -5.15 9.16 -26.45
CA THR A 216 -6.53 9.18 -26.91
C THR A 216 -7.48 9.66 -25.81
N GLY A 217 -7.36 10.93 -25.41
CA GLY A 217 -8.48 11.79 -24.98
C GLY A 217 -9.42 11.36 -23.84
N GLY A 218 -9.14 10.29 -23.10
CA GLY A 218 -9.90 9.88 -21.91
C GLY A 218 -8.97 9.76 -20.71
N GLY A 219 -9.39 10.27 -19.55
CA GLY A 219 -8.66 10.13 -18.29
C GLY A 219 -8.36 8.65 -18.01
N LEU A 220 -7.21 8.38 -17.40
CA LEU A 220 -6.73 7.00 -17.24
C LEU A 220 -7.46 6.31 -16.11
N ALA A 221 -8.28 5.35 -16.52
CA ALA A 221 -8.57 4.21 -15.68
C ALA A 221 -7.26 3.63 -15.12
N HIS A 222 -7.26 3.35 -13.83
CA HIS A 222 -6.36 2.43 -13.18
C HIS A 222 -6.45 1.07 -13.89
N ASP A 223 -5.28 0.49 -14.14
CA ASP A 223 -5.16 -0.91 -14.49
C ASP A 223 -4.77 -1.66 -13.22
N ALA A 224 -5.69 -2.45 -12.68
CA ALA A 224 -5.47 -3.21 -11.45
C ALA A 224 -4.27 -4.16 -11.55
N LEU A 225 -3.92 -4.64 -12.76
CA LEU A 225 -2.73 -5.45 -12.96
C LEU A 225 -1.45 -4.62 -12.90
N GLU A 226 -1.46 -3.42 -13.48
CA GLU A 226 -0.36 -2.46 -13.34
C GLU A 226 -0.14 -2.11 -11.86
N ASP A 227 -1.23 -1.83 -11.12
CA ASP A 227 -1.17 -1.47 -9.71
C ASP A 227 -0.65 -2.62 -8.84
N ALA A 228 -1.11 -3.86 -9.06
CA ALA A 228 -0.61 -5.04 -8.35
C ALA A 228 0.90 -5.24 -8.61
N LEU A 229 1.34 -5.18 -9.87
CA LEU A 229 2.76 -5.33 -10.22
C LEU A 229 3.60 -4.18 -9.66
N ALA A 230 3.08 -2.96 -9.65
CA ALA A 230 3.77 -1.80 -9.09
C ALA A 230 3.92 -1.93 -7.55
N ALA A 231 2.89 -2.40 -6.85
CA ALA A 231 2.96 -2.67 -5.42
C ALA A 231 3.98 -3.77 -5.10
N ARG A 232 4.04 -4.83 -5.93
CA ARG A 232 5.06 -5.88 -5.87
C ARG A 232 6.48 -5.31 -5.94
N GLU A 233 6.78 -4.57 -7.01
CA GLU A 233 8.11 -3.99 -7.23
C GLU A 233 8.50 -3.01 -6.13
N LEU A 234 7.52 -2.24 -5.62
CA LEU A 234 7.74 -1.32 -4.52
C LEU A 234 8.19 -2.04 -3.25
N ILE A 235 7.51 -3.13 -2.87
CA ILE A 235 7.88 -3.93 -1.70
C ILE A 235 9.24 -4.60 -1.88
N ILE A 236 9.51 -5.17 -3.06
CA ILE A 236 10.82 -5.74 -3.39
C ILE A 236 11.92 -4.69 -3.24
N SER A 237 11.73 -3.48 -3.80
CA SER A 237 12.70 -2.40 -3.68
C SER A 237 12.89 -1.94 -2.23
N CYS A 238 11.82 -1.88 -1.43
CA CYS A 238 11.92 -1.53 -0.01
C CYS A 238 12.73 -2.57 0.77
N ALA A 239 12.57 -3.86 0.47
CA ALA A 239 13.27 -4.94 1.15
C ALA A 239 14.74 -5.07 0.73
N LEU A 240 15.03 -4.91 -0.57
CA LEU A 240 16.39 -5.08 -1.11
C LEU A 240 17.27 -3.83 -0.99
N LYS A 241 16.67 -2.64 -0.89
CA LYS A 241 17.38 -1.34 -0.86
C LYS A 241 16.91 -0.48 0.32
N PRO A 242 17.10 -0.94 1.57
CA PRO A 242 16.64 -0.21 2.76
C PRO A 242 17.25 1.19 2.87
N GLU A 243 18.45 1.42 2.36
CA GLU A 243 19.10 2.74 2.31
C GLU A 243 18.36 3.74 1.44
N ARG A 244 17.76 3.27 0.33
CA ARG A 244 16.92 4.12 -0.54
C ARG A 244 15.63 4.49 0.16
N LEU A 245 14.99 3.52 0.82
CA LEU A 245 13.78 3.75 1.61
C LEU A 245 14.04 4.75 2.75
N GLU A 246 15.14 4.60 3.50
CA GLU A 246 15.48 5.51 4.60
C GLU A 246 15.80 6.92 4.10
N SER A 247 16.53 7.04 2.98
CA SER A 247 16.86 8.33 2.37
C SER A 247 15.59 9.08 1.94
N TRP A 248 14.68 8.37 1.25
CA TRP A 248 13.37 8.90 0.89
C TRP A 248 12.55 9.27 2.14
N ALA A 249 12.54 8.40 3.15
CA ALA A 249 11.76 8.62 4.38
C ALA A 249 12.25 9.85 5.14
N CYS A 250 13.56 10.08 5.20
CA CYS A 250 14.16 11.29 5.77
C CYS A 250 13.72 12.55 5.03
N ALA A 251 13.71 12.52 3.68
CA ALA A 251 13.23 13.64 2.86
C ALA A 251 11.73 13.89 3.07
N ALA A 252 10.91 12.84 3.01
CA ALA A 252 9.46 12.92 3.22
C ALA A 252 9.12 13.46 4.63
N ARG A 253 9.89 13.09 5.65
CA ARG A 253 9.74 13.59 7.02
C ARG A 253 9.95 15.09 7.12
N LYS A 254 10.99 15.64 6.49
CA LYS A 254 11.26 17.09 6.47
C LYS A 254 10.08 17.85 5.87
N VAL A 255 9.62 17.42 4.70
CA VAL A 255 8.48 18.03 4.00
C VAL A 255 7.21 17.96 4.86
N PHE A 256 6.99 16.86 5.57
CA PHE A 256 5.82 16.66 6.42
C PHE A 256 5.79 17.62 7.63
N PHE A 257 6.91 17.75 8.35
CA PHE A 257 6.99 18.63 9.52
C PHE A 257 7.01 20.12 9.14
N GLU A 258 7.66 20.50 8.04
CA GLU A 258 7.61 21.87 7.51
C GLU A 258 6.18 22.32 7.16
N LYS A 259 5.38 21.42 6.57
CA LYS A 259 3.95 21.68 6.29
C LYS A 259 3.12 21.78 7.57
N SER A 260 3.46 21.02 8.60
CA SER A 260 2.76 21.06 9.90
C SER A 260 3.03 22.37 10.65
N ASP A 261 4.28 22.83 10.64
CA ASP A 261 4.70 24.10 11.27
C ASP A 261 4.11 25.32 10.56
N SER A 262 4.10 25.30 9.22
CA SER A 262 3.49 26.39 8.42
C SER A 262 1.98 26.46 8.58
N LYS A 263 1.28 25.32 8.70
CA LYS A 263 -0.16 25.28 9.03
C LYS A 263 -0.42 25.84 10.44
N SER A 264 0.40 25.47 11.42
CA SER A 264 0.33 25.99 12.80
C SER A 264 0.59 27.50 12.89
N LYS A 265 1.47 28.04 12.06
CA LYS A 265 1.71 29.49 11.94
C LYS A 265 0.54 30.22 11.28
N LYS A 266 -0.08 29.65 10.24
CA LYS A 266 -1.27 30.22 9.59
C LYS A 266 -2.50 30.21 10.50
N THR A 267 -2.74 29.15 11.27
CA THR A 267 -3.84 29.11 12.26
C THR A 267 -3.62 30.12 13.38
N ARG A 268 -2.38 30.27 13.88
CA ARG A 268 -2.03 31.33 14.85
C ARG A 268 -2.22 32.74 14.29
N ALA A 269 -1.80 32.99 13.05
CA ALA A 269 -1.99 34.28 12.38
C ALA A 269 -3.48 34.61 12.15
N GLY A 270 -4.28 33.63 11.72
CA GLY A 270 -5.74 33.76 11.59
C GLY A 270 -6.44 34.00 12.94
N SER A 271 -5.97 33.37 14.03
CA SER A 271 -6.48 33.63 15.38
C SER A 271 -6.10 35.02 15.91
N ASN A 272 -4.88 35.50 15.62
CA ASN A 272 -4.44 36.85 15.98
C ASN A 272 -5.15 37.93 15.16
N GLN A 273 -5.52 37.63 13.91
CA GLN A 273 -6.34 38.52 13.08
C GLN A 273 -7.80 38.54 13.56
N ARG A 274 -8.39 37.39 13.91
CA ARG A 274 -9.71 37.31 14.57
C ARG A 274 -9.73 38.01 15.94
N LYS A 275 -8.67 37.90 16.76
CA LYS A 275 -8.50 38.64 18.03
C LYS A 275 -8.31 40.15 17.82
N ARG A 276 -7.69 40.61 16.73
CA ARG A 276 -7.58 42.04 16.39
C ARG A 276 -8.92 42.62 15.90
N VAL A 277 -9.71 41.84 15.16
CA VAL A 277 -11.05 42.26 14.70
C VAL A 277 -12.07 42.21 15.86
N SER A 278 -11.97 41.24 16.78
CA SER A 278 -12.83 41.20 17.97
C SER A 278 -12.49 42.26 19.01
N ARG A 279 -11.22 42.72 19.10
CA ARG A 279 -10.82 43.87 19.96
C ARG A 279 -11.43 45.22 19.54
N HIS A 280 -11.99 45.34 18.33
CA HIS A 280 -12.74 46.52 17.92
C HIS A 280 -14.26 46.42 18.16
N LYS A 281 -14.78 45.25 18.60
CA LYS A 281 -16.23 45.04 18.75
C LYS A 281 -16.70 44.58 20.13
N ALA A 282 -15.81 44.41 21.12
CA ALA A 282 -16.22 44.08 22.48
C ALA A 282 -15.47 44.97 23.49
N LYS A 283 -16.04 46.15 23.71
CA LYS A 283 -15.93 46.88 24.97
C LYS A 283 -17.25 46.63 25.69
N GLU A 284 -17.47 45.40 26.14
CA GLU A 284 -18.43 45.04 27.18
C GLU A 284 -18.35 43.54 27.48
N GLN A 285 -18.18 43.27 28.77
CA GLN A 285 -18.33 42.04 29.54
C GLN A 285 -17.31 40.89 29.46
N GLU A 286 -16.91 40.53 30.69
CA GLU A 286 -15.91 39.57 31.16
C GLU A 286 -16.46 38.14 31.29
N ASP A 287 -15.48 37.21 31.28
CA ASP A 287 -15.41 35.89 31.91
C ASP A 287 -16.44 34.79 31.59
N SER A 288 -15.94 33.71 30.97
CA SER A 288 -15.87 32.39 31.60
C SER A 288 -15.03 31.43 30.74
N ASP A 289 -14.08 30.74 31.38
CA ASP A 289 -13.32 29.62 30.80
C ASP A 289 -14.25 28.42 30.63
N GLU A 290 -14.65 28.12 29.39
CA GLU A 290 -15.44 26.94 29.04
C GLU A 290 -14.54 25.86 28.42
N MET A 291 -14.44 24.71 29.10
CA MET A 291 -13.73 23.53 28.60
C MET A 291 -14.45 22.98 27.34
N LEU A 292 -13.73 22.94 26.22
CA LEU A 292 -14.21 22.34 24.96
C LEU A 292 -14.66 20.89 25.18
N THR A 293 -15.90 20.59 24.79
CA THR A 293 -16.48 19.25 24.86
C THR A 293 -16.44 18.58 23.48
N TRP A 294 -16.61 17.26 23.44
CA TRP A 294 -16.41 16.43 22.23
C TRP A 294 -17.37 16.74 21.06
N GLU A 295 -18.36 17.59 21.28
CA GLU A 295 -19.35 18.03 20.27
C GLU A 295 -18.81 19.13 19.36
N ASP A 296 -17.73 19.83 19.75
CA ASP A 296 -17.13 20.94 18.99
C ASP A 296 -16.16 20.51 17.86
N VAL A 297 -15.93 19.20 17.69
CA VAL A 297 -15.01 18.64 16.68
C VAL A 297 -15.77 18.04 15.48
N VAL A 298 -17.10 17.95 15.54
CA VAL A 298 -17.92 17.35 14.48
C VAL A 298 -18.62 18.43 13.68
N ASP A 299 -18.18 18.63 12.43
CA ASP A 299 -18.86 19.50 11.46
C ASP A 299 -20.12 18.79 10.94
N TYR A 300 -21.27 19.11 11.54
CA TYR A 300 -22.57 18.57 11.18
C TYR A 300 -23.07 19.01 9.78
N GLU A 301 -22.36 19.88 9.07
CA GLU A 301 -22.75 20.27 7.70
C GLU A 301 -22.31 19.27 6.62
N ILE A 302 -21.42 18.33 6.94
CA ILE A 302 -20.87 17.33 5.99
C ILE A 302 -21.59 15.97 6.08
N TRP A 303 -22.54 15.81 7.01
CA TRP A 303 -23.29 14.56 7.15
C TRP A 303 -24.53 14.55 6.23
N PRO A 304 -24.81 13.46 5.49
CA PRO A 304 -26.00 13.38 4.66
C PRO A 304 -27.26 13.49 5.52
N LYS A 305 -28.10 14.50 5.24
CA LYS A 305 -29.40 14.66 5.90
C LYS A 305 -30.33 13.52 5.49
N SER A 306 -31.11 13.02 6.45
CA SER A 306 -32.14 12.00 6.21
C SER A 306 -33.09 12.44 5.09
N PRO A 307 -33.63 11.50 4.29
CA PRO A 307 -34.70 11.82 3.34
C PRO A 307 -35.90 12.41 4.09
N PRO A 308 -36.69 13.29 3.46
CA PRO A 308 -37.92 13.81 4.07
C PRO A 308 -38.91 12.66 4.30
N ASP A 309 -39.64 12.74 5.42
CA ASP A 309 -40.72 11.82 5.73
C ASP A 309 -41.82 11.89 4.66
N SER A 310 -42.38 10.73 4.33
CA SER A 310 -43.48 10.61 3.38
C SER A 310 -44.80 10.95 4.08
N ASP A 311 -45.51 11.97 3.59
CA ASP A 311 -46.92 12.19 3.91
C ASP A 311 -47.81 11.10 3.27
#